data_AF-A0AAN5RGY7-F1
#
_entry.id   AF-A0AAN5RGY7-F1
#
_cell.length_a   1.000
_cell.length_b   1.000
_cell.length_c   1.000
_cell.angle_alpha   90.00
_cell.angle_beta   90.00
_cell.angle_gamma   90.00
#
_symmetry.space_group_name_H-M   'P 1'
#
loop_
_entity.id
_entity.type
_entity.pdbx_description
1 polymer ?
#
loop_
_entity_poly.entity_id
_entity_poly.type
_entity_poly.pdbx_seq_one_letter_code
_entity_poly.pdbx_strand_id
1 'polypeptide(L)'
;MAPVLRGWAQYHSPVVAKATFHRLDVKIWYLLWRWAKRNHSKKGRRWVRERYFHTIGNRNWEFACKKGSTESDYIRLKPLSATPIVRHTKIKGAFNPFDPVWEKEGESLRMQRMLHSLRYRREIAGLYRLQKGECLHCMHPITQATGWQEHHLEHILQGGKNVLDNRVMPVPDILCA
;
A
#
# COMPACT_ATOMS: atom_id res chain seq x y z
N MET A 1 -12.24 -8.10 -10.96
CA MET A 1 -12.95 -6.93 -10.36
C MET A 1 -12.21 -6.34 -9.16
N ALA A 2 -11.83 -7.14 -8.15
CA ALA A 2 -11.15 -6.64 -6.94
C ALA A 2 -9.82 -5.87 -7.19
N PRO A 3 -8.96 -6.24 -8.17
CA PRO A 3 -7.72 -5.48 -8.43
C PRO A 3 -7.96 -4.09 -9.01
N VAL A 4 -8.96 -3.93 -9.89
CA VAL A 4 -9.29 -2.66 -10.56
C VAL A 4 -9.81 -1.63 -9.56
N LEU A 5 -10.77 -2.02 -8.71
CA LEU A 5 -11.33 -1.14 -7.68
C LEU A 5 -10.25 -0.72 -6.67
N ARG A 6 -9.35 -1.63 -6.32
CA ARG A 6 -8.21 -1.33 -5.43
C ARG A 6 -7.26 -0.31 -6.07
N GLY A 7 -6.91 -0.49 -7.34
CA GLY A 7 -6.05 0.45 -8.06
C GLY A 7 -6.67 1.84 -8.16
N TRP A 8 -7.95 1.91 -8.50
CA TRP A 8 -8.69 3.18 -8.59
C TRP A 8 -8.77 3.89 -7.23
N ALA A 9 -9.08 3.16 -6.15
CA ALA A 9 -9.10 3.75 -4.81
C ALA A 9 -7.72 4.27 -4.38
N GLN A 10 -6.65 3.55 -4.74
CA GLN A 10 -5.28 3.97 -4.43
C GLN A 10 -4.92 5.26 -5.17
N TYR A 11 -5.29 5.36 -6.45
CA TYR A 11 -5.07 6.55 -7.27
C TYR A 11 -5.77 7.80 -6.68
N HIS A 12 -7.01 7.66 -6.19
CA HIS A 12 -7.75 8.75 -5.56
C HIS A 12 -7.53 8.88 -4.04
N SER A 13 -6.62 8.10 -3.45
CA SER A 13 -6.32 8.21 -2.02
C SER A 13 -5.72 9.56 -1.58
N PRO A 14 -5.02 10.34 -2.42
CA PRO A 14 -4.48 11.62 -1.97
C PRO A 14 -5.49 12.77 -1.88
N VAL A 15 -6.62 12.65 -2.57
CA VAL A 15 -7.68 13.66 -2.57
C VAL A 15 -8.74 13.37 -1.51
N VAL A 16 -9.60 14.34 -1.20
CA VAL A 16 -10.69 14.18 -0.23
C VAL A 16 -11.82 13.32 -0.83
N ALA A 17 -11.59 12.00 -0.92
CA ALA A 17 -12.47 11.06 -1.63
C ALA A 17 -13.36 10.20 -0.72
N LYS A 18 -13.31 10.32 0.61
CA LYS A 18 -14.04 9.41 1.53
C LYS A 18 -15.54 9.36 1.29
N ALA A 19 -16.19 10.52 1.16
CA ALA A 19 -17.63 10.57 0.90
C ALA A 19 -17.99 9.87 -0.42
N THR A 20 -17.17 10.08 -1.45
CA THR A 20 -17.32 9.43 -2.76
C THR A 20 -17.12 7.92 -2.67
N PHE A 21 -16.11 7.46 -1.93
CA PHE A 21 -15.87 6.03 -1.70
C PHE A 21 -17.05 5.35 -1.01
N HIS A 22 -17.63 5.97 0.02
CA HIS A 22 -18.84 5.44 0.66
C HIS A 22 -20.02 5.37 -0.32
N ARG A 23 -20.28 6.42 -1.10
CA ARG A 23 -21.35 6.42 -2.11
C ARG A 23 -21.15 5.32 -3.15
N LEU A 24 -19.91 5.09 -3.58
CA LEU A 24 -19.56 4.03 -4.52
C LEU A 24 -19.70 2.63 -3.92
N ASP A 25 -19.31 2.42 -2.66
CA ASP A 25 -19.49 1.14 -1.98
C ASP A 25 -20.97 0.73 -1.94
N VAL A 26 -21.88 1.66 -1.64
CA VAL A 26 -23.33 1.42 -1.67
C VAL A 26 -23.78 1.01 -3.08
N LYS A 27 -23.34 1.72 -4.12
CA LYS A 27 -23.67 1.38 -5.52
C LYS A 27 -23.13 0.00 -5.92
N ILE A 28 -21.87 -0.29 -5.58
CA ILE A 28 -21.23 -1.59 -5.86
C ILE A 28 -22.00 -2.70 -5.16
N TRP A 29 -22.39 -2.50 -3.90
CA TRP A 29 -23.20 -3.47 -3.17
C TRP A 29 -24.53 -3.77 -3.88
N TYR A 30 -25.26 -2.73 -4.32
CA TYR A 30 -26.50 -2.93 -5.08
C TYR A 30 -26.28 -3.69 -6.39
N LEU A 31 -25.20 -3.39 -7.11
CA LEU A 31 -24.85 -4.08 -8.34
C LEU A 31 -24.53 -5.57 -8.08
N LEU A 32 -23.76 -5.86 -7.02
CA LEU A 32 -23.44 -7.23 -6.60
C LEU A 32 -24.69 -7.99 -6.17
N TRP A 33 -25.59 -7.36 -5.41
CA TRP A 33 -26.85 -7.96 -4.99
C TRP A 33 -27.76 -8.30 -6.18
N ARG A 34 -27.92 -7.35 -7.13
CA ARG A 34 -28.68 -7.58 -8.37
C ARG A 34 -28.07 -8.69 -9.21
N TRP A 35 -26.74 -8.69 -9.37
CA TRP A 35 -26.00 -9.73 -10.08
C TRP A 35 -26.23 -11.11 -9.44
N ALA A 36 -26.09 -11.22 -8.11
CA ALA A 36 -26.23 -12.48 -7.40
C ALA A 36 -27.66 -13.04 -7.51
N LYS A 37 -28.68 -12.18 -7.37
CA LYS A 37 -30.09 -12.57 -7.57
C LYS A 37 -30.38 -13.00 -9.01
N ARG A 38 -29.82 -12.31 -10.00
CA ARG A 38 -30.04 -12.62 -11.42
C ARG A 38 -29.42 -13.96 -11.80
N ASN A 39 -28.23 -14.26 -11.30
CA ASN A 39 -27.56 -15.54 -11.58
C ASN A 39 -28.25 -16.72 -10.89
N HIS A 40 -29.00 -16.48 -9.81
CA HIS A 40 -29.68 -17.50 -9.02
C HIS A 40 -31.19 -17.26 -8.96
N SER A 41 -31.82 -17.09 -10.13
CA SER A 41 -33.25 -16.78 -10.25
C SER A 41 -34.17 -17.83 -9.60
N LYS A 42 -33.74 -19.08 -9.56
CA LYS A 42 -34.47 -20.21 -8.93
C LYS A 42 -34.24 -20.34 -7.41
N LYS A 43 -33.37 -19.52 -6.82
CA LYS A 43 -33.04 -19.57 -5.39
C LYS A 43 -33.63 -18.36 -4.65
N GLY A 44 -34.04 -18.59 -3.41
CA GLY A 44 -34.56 -17.53 -2.55
C GLY A 44 -33.50 -16.49 -2.19
N ARG A 45 -33.94 -15.29 -1.80
CA ARG A 45 -33.07 -14.18 -1.37
C ARG A 45 -32.19 -14.57 -0.18
N ARG A 46 -32.72 -15.39 0.73
CA ARG A 46 -32.00 -15.92 1.89
C ARG A 46 -30.77 -16.73 1.48
N TRP A 47 -30.95 -17.66 0.56
CA TRP A 47 -29.85 -18.47 0.01
C TRP A 47 -28.79 -17.61 -0.68
N VAL A 48 -29.20 -16.60 -1.45
CA VAL A 48 -28.26 -15.66 -2.10
C VAL A 48 -27.42 -14.90 -1.08
N ARG A 49 -28.05 -14.42 0.01
CA ARG A 49 -27.36 -13.78 1.12
C ARG A 49 -26.34 -14.75 1.73
N GLU A 50 -26.77 -15.93 2.16
CA GLU A 50 -25.93 -16.93 2.82
C GLU A 50 -24.75 -17.40 1.94
N ARG A 51 -24.92 -17.40 0.61
CA ARG A 51 -23.91 -17.86 -0.34
C ARG A 51 -22.79 -16.86 -0.64
N TYR A 52 -23.09 -15.56 -0.60
CA TYR A 52 -22.19 -14.50 -1.10
C TYR A 52 -21.93 -13.36 -0.11
N PHE A 53 -22.83 -13.13 0.84
CA PHE A 53 -22.80 -11.99 1.76
C PHE A 53 -22.63 -12.49 3.19
N HIS A 54 -21.42 -12.35 3.71
CA HIS A 54 -21.03 -12.91 4.99
C HIS A 54 -20.82 -11.81 6.04
N THR A 55 -20.79 -12.23 7.30
CA THR A 55 -20.27 -11.42 8.40
C THR A 55 -18.78 -11.74 8.53
N ILE A 56 -17.91 -10.74 8.40
CA ILE A 56 -16.46 -10.91 8.47
C ILE A 56 -15.89 -9.89 9.46
N GLY A 57 -15.48 -10.36 10.64
CA GLY A 57 -15.15 -9.49 11.77
C GLY A 57 -16.39 -8.68 12.19
N ASN A 58 -16.23 -7.37 12.35
CA ASN A 58 -17.32 -6.49 12.81
C ASN A 58 -18.23 -5.99 11.67
N ARG A 59 -18.09 -6.50 10.44
CA ARG A 59 -18.85 -6.03 9.28
C ARG A 59 -19.78 -7.10 8.76
N ASN A 60 -21.04 -6.72 8.59
CA ASN A 60 -22.10 -7.54 8.02
C ASN A 60 -22.30 -7.23 6.54
N TRP A 61 -22.85 -8.18 5.78
CA TRP A 61 -23.16 -8.03 4.35
C TRP A 61 -21.94 -7.78 3.46
N GLU A 62 -20.79 -8.35 3.83
CA GLU A 62 -19.55 -8.28 3.05
C GLU A 62 -19.58 -9.31 1.93
N PHE A 63 -19.35 -8.86 0.69
CA PHE A 63 -19.28 -9.75 -0.45
C PHE A 63 -17.96 -10.54 -0.43
N ALA A 64 -18.07 -11.85 -0.26
CA ALA A 64 -16.91 -12.72 -0.19
C ALA A 64 -17.19 -14.12 -0.73
N CYS A 65 -16.13 -14.82 -1.12
CA CYS A 65 -16.17 -16.23 -1.44
C CYS A 65 -15.34 -17.01 -0.43
N LYS A 66 -15.92 -18.08 0.12
CA LYS A 66 -15.25 -19.01 1.03
C LYS A 66 -14.27 -19.87 0.23
N LYS A 67 -12.98 -19.83 0.57
CA LYS A 67 -11.89 -20.60 -0.10
C LYS A 67 -11.56 -21.91 0.63
N GLY A 68 -11.97 -22.06 1.89
CA GLY A 68 -11.68 -23.20 2.78
C GLY A 68 -12.70 -23.29 3.92
N SER A 69 -12.53 -24.17 4.88
CA SER A 69 -13.49 -24.44 5.96
C SER A 69 -13.57 -23.34 7.02
N THR A 70 -12.51 -22.55 7.20
CA THR A 70 -12.30 -21.60 8.31
C THR A 70 -12.74 -20.17 7.96
N GLU A 71 -13.02 -19.33 8.97
CA GLU A 71 -13.34 -17.90 8.76
C GLU A 71 -12.17 -17.09 8.18
N SER A 72 -10.93 -17.53 8.36
CA SER A 72 -9.75 -16.91 7.74
C SER A 72 -9.67 -17.13 6.22
N ASP A 73 -10.53 -18.00 5.66
CA ASP A 73 -10.45 -18.42 4.27
C ASP A 73 -11.35 -17.61 3.32
N TYR A 74 -11.88 -16.47 3.74
CA TYR A 74 -12.70 -15.62 2.85
C TYR A 74 -11.85 -14.74 1.94
N ILE A 75 -12.05 -14.90 0.62
CA ILE A 75 -11.61 -13.91 -0.36
C ILE A 75 -12.73 -12.86 -0.48
N ARG A 76 -12.55 -11.73 0.22
CA ARG A 76 -13.51 -10.62 0.23
C ARG A 76 -13.15 -9.49 -0.74
N LEU A 77 -14.17 -8.82 -1.26
CA LEU A 77 -13.99 -7.53 -1.92
C LEU A 77 -13.76 -6.46 -0.84
N LYS A 78 -12.57 -5.86 -0.81
CA LYS A 78 -12.31 -4.75 0.12
C LYS A 78 -13.16 -3.53 -0.28
N PRO A 79 -13.91 -2.91 0.65
CA PRO A 79 -14.65 -1.69 0.34
C PRO A 79 -13.70 -0.52 0.08
N LEU A 80 -14.08 0.35 -0.84
CA LEU A 80 -13.33 1.55 -1.21
C LEU A 80 -13.19 2.49 -0.01
N SER A 81 -14.23 2.56 0.83
CA SER A 81 -14.23 3.33 2.08
C SER A 81 -13.24 2.83 3.11
N ALA A 82 -12.63 1.65 2.96
CA ALA A 82 -11.51 1.22 3.81
C ALA A 82 -10.16 1.82 3.37
N THR A 83 -10.05 2.35 2.15
CA THR A 83 -8.80 2.94 1.64
C THR A 83 -8.47 4.22 2.39
N PRO A 84 -7.35 4.32 3.12
CA PRO A 84 -7.00 5.53 3.86
C PRO A 84 -6.75 6.69 2.91
N ILE A 85 -7.10 7.91 3.34
CA ILE A 85 -6.74 9.13 2.62
C ILE A 85 -5.33 9.52 3.05
N VAL A 86 -4.42 9.63 2.08
CA VAL A 86 -2.99 9.90 2.33
C VAL A 86 -2.64 11.25 1.73
N ARG A 87 -2.62 12.29 2.56
CA ARG A 87 -2.32 13.64 2.10
C ARG A 87 -0.85 13.76 1.68
N HIS A 88 -0.60 14.53 0.64
CA HIS A 88 0.76 14.86 0.24
C HIS A 88 1.41 15.81 1.26
N THR A 89 2.61 15.47 1.72
CA THR A 89 3.46 16.38 2.48
C THR A 89 3.97 17.48 1.56
N LYS A 90 3.68 18.74 1.92
CA LYS A 90 4.20 19.91 1.20
C LYS A 90 5.73 19.92 1.31
N ILE A 91 6.37 20.28 0.20
CA ILE A 91 7.82 20.49 0.16
C ILE A 91 8.11 21.86 0.79
N LYS A 92 9.24 21.98 1.50
CA LYS A 92 9.72 23.27 2.02
C LYS A 92 9.96 24.24 0.85
N GLY A 93 9.64 25.52 1.01
CA GLY A 93 9.80 26.51 -0.07
C GLY A 93 11.24 26.68 -0.56
N ALA A 94 12.22 26.53 0.35
CA ALA A 94 13.65 26.60 0.03
C ALA A 94 14.25 25.30 -0.52
N PHE A 95 13.47 24.22 -0.63
CA PHE A 95 13.98 22.94 -1.09
C PHE A 95 14.45 23.02 -2.54
N ASN A 96 15.73 22.71 -2.78
CA ASN A 96 16.30 22.65 -4.12
C ASN A 96 16.77 21.21 -4.42
N PRO A 97 16.14 20.50 -5.37
CA PRO A 97 16.51 19.13 -5.70
C PRO A 97 17.88 18.99 -6.39
N PHE A 98 18.52 20.10 -6.80
CA PHE A 98 19.83 20.11 -7.45
C PHE A 98 20.97 20.50 -6.51
N ASP A 99 20.65 20.91 -5.28
CA ASP A 99 21.64 21.28 -4.29
C ASP A 99 21.91 20.07 -3.37
N PRO A 100 23.16 19.57 -3.30
CA PRO A 100 23.53 18.41 -2.49
C PRO A 100 23.12 18.52 -1.02
N VAL A 101 22.99 19.74 -0.48
CA VAL A 101 22.56 19.96 0.91
C VAL A 101 21.16 19.39 1.18
N TRP A 102 20.29 19.35 0.16
CA TRP A 102 18.91 18.86 0.29
C TRP A 102 18.74 17.37 -0.05
N GLU A 103 19.80 16.67 -0.43
CA GLU A 103 19.73 15.31 -0.94
C GLU A 103 19.11 14.33 0.05
N LYS A 104 19.64 14.30 1.28
CA LYS A 104 19.13 13.47 2.38
C LYS A 104 17.66 13.74 2.67
N GLU A 105 17.23 15.00 2.59
CA GLU A 105 15.84 15.38 2.76
C GLU A 105 14.98 14.90 1.59
N GLY A 106 15.47 15.02 0.36
CA GLY A 106 14.82 14.54 -0.86
C GLY A 106 14.60 13.03 -0.85
N GLU A 107 15.62 12.27 -0.46
CA GLU A 107 15.56 10.81 -0.29
C GLU A 107 14.57 10.42 0.80
N SER A 108 14.59 11.11 1.95
CA SER A 108 13.65 10.88 3.05
C SER A 108 12.19 11.15 2.62
N LEU A 109 11.94 12.25 1.90
CA LEU A 109 10.62 12.57 1.36
C LEU A 109 10.16 11.54 0.33
N ARG A 110 11.08 11.06 -0.52
CA ARG A 110 10.81 10.00 -1.49
C ARG A 110 10.41 8.72 -0.78
N MET A 111 11.18 8.27 0.22
CA MET A 111 10.87 7.09 1.01
C MET A 111 9.47 7.21 1.63
N GLN A 112 9.20 8.31 2.35
CA GLN A 112 7.90 8.56 2.98
C GLN A 112 6.74 8.50 1.98
N ARG A 113 6.89 9.11 0.80
CA ARG A 113 5.88 9.09 -0.26
C ARG A 113 5.69 7.69 -0.81
N MET A 114 6.75 6.91 -0.97
CA MET A 114 6.68 5.60 -1.61
C MET A 114 6.26 4.48 -0.66
N LEU A 115 6.32 4.68 0.67
CA LEU A 115 5.95 3.68 1.68
C LEU A 115 4.53 3.11 1.54
N HIS A 116 3.59 3.83 0.93
CA HIS A 116 2.24 3.31 0.70
C HIS A 116 2.12 2.41 -0.54
N SER A 117 3.12 2.44 -1.44
CA SER A 117 3.15 1.65 -2.67
C SER A 117 3.53 0.19 -2.38
N LEU A 118 2.69 -0.74 -2.85
CA LEU A 118 2.97 -2.18 -2.74
C LEU A 118 4.23 -2.60 -3.52
N ARG A 119 4.52 -1.92 -4.64
CA ARG A 119 5.73 -2.19 -5.42
C ARG A 119 6.97 -1.78 -4.62
N TYR A 120 6.96 -0.58 -4.06
CA TYR A 120 8.07 -0.07 -3.25
C TYR A 120 8.35 -0.94 -2.03
N ARG A 121 7.31 -1.39 -1.31
CA ARG A 121 7.49 -2.32 -0.18
C ARG A 121 8.18 -3.63 -0.59
N ARG A 122 7.90 -4.15 -1.79
CA ARG A 122 8.58 -5.34 -2.32
C ARG A 122 10.04 -5.05 -2.65
N GLU A 123 10.33 -3.88 -3.22
CA GLU A 123 11.69 -3.42 -3.52
C GLU A 123 12.53 -3.31 -2.24
N ILE A 124 12.01 -2.64 -1.21
CA ILE A 124 12.64 -2.51 0.11
C ILE A 124 12.86 -3.89 0.77
N ALA A 125 11.85 -4.76 0.76
CA ALA A 125 12.01 -6.12 1.27
C ALA A 125 13.02 -6.95 0.46
N GLY A 126 13.23 -6.63 -0.82
CA GLY A 126 14.29 -7.20 -1.65
C GLY A 126 15.66 -6.71 -1.23
N LEU A 127 15.84 -5.39 -1.10
CA LEU A 127 17.08 -4.75 -0.64
C LEU A 127 17.52 -5.27 0.73
N TYR A 128 16.59 -5.36 1.69
CA TYR A 128 16.88 -5.89 3.02
C TYR A 128 17.45 -7.32 2.96
N ARG A 129 16.86 -8.19 2.12
CA ARG A 129 17.35 -9.57 1.93
C ARG A 129 18.71 -9.63 1.24
N LEU A 130 18.94 -8.78 0.25
CA LEU A 130 20.24 -8.68 -0.44
C LEU A 130 21.35 -8.24 0.52
N GLN A 131 21.04 -7.32 1.43
CA GLN A 131 21.96 -6.80 2.45
C GLN A 131 22.00 -7.66 3.72
N LYS A 132 21.38 -8.86 3.70
CA LYS A 132 21.30 -9.78 4.85
C LYS A 132 20.71 -9.14 6.13
N GLY A 133 19.97 -8.04 6.00
CA GLY A 133 19.44 -7.27 7.12
C GLY A 133 20.49 -6.46 7.89
N GLU A 134 21.66 -6.21 7.29
CA GLU A 134 22.75 -5.46 7.89
C GLU A 134 22.97 -4.15 7.13
N CYS A 135 23.42 -3.12 7.83
CA CYS A 135 23.82 -1.86 7.23
C CYS A 135 25.12 -2.05 6.44
N LEU A 136 25.15 -1.69 5.16
CA LEU A 136 26.37 -1.74 4.33
C LEU A 136 27.46 -0.73 4.73
N HIS A 137 27.16 0.21 5.63
CA HIS A 137 28.14 1.18 6.12
C HIS A 137 28.80 0.72 7.42
N CYS A 138 28.01 0.41 8.46
CA CYS A 138 28.52 0.03 9.79
C CYS A 138 28.36 -1.44 10.15
N MET A 139 27.81 -2.29 9.27
CA MET A 139 27.54 -3.71 9.49
C MET A 139 26.59 -4.04 10.65
N HIS A 140 25.94 -3.04 11.25
CA HIS A 140 24.96 -3.27 12.31
C HIS A 140 23.62 -3.80 11.75
N PRO A 141 22.88 -4.61 12.51
CA PRO A 141 21.59 -5.12 12.10
C PRO A 141 20.56 -3.99 11.97
N ILE A 142 19.80 -4.02 10.89
CA ILE A 142 18.66 -3.13 10.65
C ILE A 142 17.45 -3.70 11.40
N THR A 143 17.07 -3.04 12.48
CA THR A 143 15.95 -3.45 13.33
C THR A 143 14.81 -2.42 13.29
N GLN A 144 13.66 -2.75 13.89
CA GLN A 144 12.57 -1.78 14.05
C GLN A 144 12.96 -0.58 14.91
N ALA A 145 13.92 -0.75 15.84
CA ALA A 145 14.38 0.31 16.72
C ALA A 145 15.34 1.27 16.01
N THR A 146 16.25 0.75 15.20
CA THR A 146 17.22 1.55 14.44
C THR A 146 16.59 2.22 13.22
N GLY A 147 15.59 1.57 12.62
CA GLY A 147 15.04 1.99 11.34
C GLY A 147 16.07 1.90 10.21
N TRP A 148 15.76 2.55 9.09
CA TRP A 148 16.64 2.65 7.93
C TRP A 148 16.40 3.93 7.14
N GLN A 149 17.36 4.29 6.30
CA GLN A 149 17.24 5.27 5.23
C GLN A 149 17.50 4.57 3.89
N GLU A 150 16.97 5.10 2.79
CA GLU A 150 17.25 4.60 1.43
C GLU A 150 18.11 5.64 0.73
N HIS A 151 19.30 5.23 0.32
CA HIS A 151 20.23 6.08 -0.43
C HIS A 151 20.57 5.47 -1.78
N HIS A 152 20.99 6.30 -2.72
CA HIS A 152 21.66 5.82 -3.94
C HIS A 152 23.18 5.70 -3.75
N LEU A 153 23.81 4.70 -4.38
CA LEU A 153 25.28 4.57 -4.37
C LEU A 153 25.92 5.66 -5.26
N GLU A 154 25.42 5.77 -6.49
CA GLU A 154 25.69 6.87 -7.39
C GLU A 154 24.46 7.77 -7.42
N HIS A 155 24.66 9.04 -7.08
CA HIS A 155 23.57 9.99 -6.99
C HIS A 155 22.93 10.21 -8.36
N ILE A 156 21.60 10.38 -8.39
CA ILE A 156 20.87 10.53 -9.66
C ILE A 156 21.35 11.76 -10.45
N LEU A 157 21.66 12.85 -9.74
CA LEU A 157 22.19 14.08 -10.34
C LEU A 157 23.56 13.86 -11.00
N GLN A 158 24.33 12.87 -10.53
CA GLN A 158 25.64 12.51 -11.05
C GLN A 158 25.56 11.43 -12.14
N GLY A 159 24.36 11.08 -12.61
CA GLY A 159 24.14 10.07 -13.66
C GLY A 159 23.69 8.71 -13.13
N GLY A 160 23.55 8.55 -11.81
CA GLY A 160 23.06 7.33 -11.18
C GLY A 160 21.64 6.97 -11.61
N LYS A 161 21.38 5.67 -11.79
CA LYS A 161 20.06 5.16 -12.18
C LYS A 161 19.20 4.87 -10.96
N ASN A 162 17.89 5.07 -11.08
CA ASN A 162 16.95 4.69 -10.03
C ASN A 162 16.55 3.20 -10.10
N VAL A 163 17.54 2.32 -9.93
CA VAL A 163 17.42 0.84 -9.98
C VAL A 163 17.76 0.23 -8.62
N LEU A 164 17.43 -1.05 -8.39
CA LEU A 164 17.71 -1.71 -7.11
C LEU A 164 19.22 -1.80 -6.82
N ASP A 165 20.03 -2.09 -7.84
CA ASP A 165 21.48 -2.28 -7.69
C ASP A 165 22.20 -0.99 -7.28
N ASN A 166 21.62 0.17 -7.62
CA ASN A 166 22.13 1.48 -7.24
C ASN A 166 21.48 2.01 -5.95
N ARG A 167 20.93 1.14 -5.10
CA ARG A 167 20.24 1.54 -3.87
C ARG A 167 20.73 0.75 -2.67
N VAL A 168 20.89 1.45 -1.54
CA VAL A 168 21.32 0.88 -0.26
C VAL A 168 20.38 1.27 0.87
N MET A 169 20.40 0.45 1.93
CA MET A 169 19.53 0.62 3.09
C MET A 169 20.35 0.76 4.38
N PRO A 170 21.09 1.86 4.58
CA PRO A 170 21.82 2.05 5.81
C PRO A 170 20.89 2.39 7.00
N VAL A 171 21.40 2.13 8.20
CA VAL A 171 20.86 2.69 9.44
C VAL A 171 21.14 4.21 9.43
N PRO A 172 20.27 5.07 10.02
CA PRO A 172 20.50 6.52 10.02
C PRO A 172 21.88 6.90 10.55
N ASP A 173 22.55 7.86 9.89
CA ASP A 173 23.97 8.22 10.15
C ASP A 173 24.31 8.44 11.64
N ILE A 174 23.36 8.95 12.44
CA ILE A 174 23.53 9.23 13.87
C ILE A 174 23.77 7.94 14.68
N LEU A 175 23.31 6.80 14.18
CA LEU A 175 23.44 5.47 14.77
C LEU A 175 24.51 4.62 14.07
N CYS A 176 25.19 5.18 13.08
CA CYS A 176 26.18 4.50 12.23
C CYS A 176 27.64 4.77 12.66
N ALA A 177 27.83 5.51 13.76
CA ALA A 177 29.13 5.89 14.32
C ALA A 177 29.78 4.77 15.16
#